data_AF-A0AAV6ZTE7-F1
#
_entry.id   AF-A0AAV6ZTE7-F1
#
_cell.length_a   1.000
_cell.length_b   1.000
_cell.length_c   1.000
_cell.angle_alpha   90.00
_cell.angle_beta   90.00
_cell.angle_gamma   90.00
#
_symmetry.space_group_name_H-M   'P 1'
#
loop_
_entity.id
_entity.type
_entity.pdbx_description
1 polymer ?
#
loop_
_entity_poly.entity_id
_entity_poly.type
_entity_poly.pdbx_seq_one_letter_code
_entity_poly.pdbx_strand_id
1 'polypeptide(L)' 'MGFIQGVKPAVSQAVSQGTYSDLLSVIEEMGREIRPTYAGSKSAMERLKRGIIHARALVRECLAETERNART' A
#
# COMPACT_ATOMS: atom_id res chain seq x y z
N MET A 1 -3.75 24.49 29.01
CA MET A 1 -4.21 23.84 27.77
C MET A 1 -3.06 23.94 26.76
N GLY A 2 -2.24 22.93 26.44
CA GLY A 2 -2.49 21.50 26.34
C GLY A 2 -2.48 21.04 24.88
N PHE A 3 -1.54 21.52 24.05
CA PHE A 3 -1.37 21.02 22.68
C PHE A 3 -0.70 19.65 22.75
N ILE A 4 -1.52 18.61 22.70
CA ILE A 4 -1.10 17.22 22.59
C ILE A 4 -0.33 17.03 21.27
N GLN A 5 0.99 16.96 21.41
CA GLN A 5 1.89 16.46 20.40
C GLN A 5 1.48 15.01 20.11
N GLY A 6 0.88 14.77 18.94
CA GLY A 6 0.49 13.44 18.49
C GLY A 6 1.71 12.53 18.51
N VAL A 7 1.75 11.63 19.49
CA VAL A 7 2.77 10.61 19.64
C VAL A 7 2.66 9.71 18.42
N LYS A 8 3.56 9.90 17.46
CA LYS A 8 3.89 8.88 16.46
C LYS A 8 4.49 7.74 17.27
N PRO A 9 3.92 6.53 17.29
CA PRO A 9 4.61 5.43 17.92
C PRO A 9 5.85 5.18 17.07
N ALA A 10 7.01 5.51 17.65
CA ALA A 10 8.29 5.05 17.18
C ALA A 10 8.32 3.53 17.39
N VAL A 11 7.72 2.78 16.45
CA VAL A 11 8.01 1.37 16.30
C VAL A 11 9.34 1.29 15.58
N SER A 12 10.38 1.16 16.40
CA SER A 12 11.69 0.68 16.03
C SER A 12 11.55 -0.65 15.30
N GLN A 13 11.69 -0.64 13.98
CA GLN A 13 12.57 -1.53 13.22
C GLN A 13 12.48 -1.05 11.78
N ALA A 14 13.60 -1.06 11.06
CA ALA A 14 13.65 -0.84 9.63
C ALA A 14 12.94 -1.99 8.87
N VAL A 15 11.64 -2.17 9.10
CA VAL A 15 10.74 -2.83 8.16
C VAL A 15 10.88 -2.01 6.89
N SER A 16 11.28 -2.63 5.78
CA SER A 16 11.63 -1.93 4.56
C SER A 16 10.48 -0.98 4.22
N GLN A 17 10.67 0.33 4.51
CA GLN A 17 9.63 1.33 4.26
C GLN A 17 9.20 1.29 2.79
N GLY A 18 10.08 0.80 1.90
CA GLY A 18 9.80 0.48 0.52
C GLY A 18 8.55 -0.39 0.32
N THR A 19 8.48 -1.61 0.86
CA THR A 19 7.44 -2.59 0.48
C THR A 19 6.02 -2.14 0.85
N TYR A 20 5.84 -1.67 2.08
CA TYR A 20 4.54 -1.18 2.54
C TYR A 20 4.18 0.18 1.93
N SER A 21 5.15 1.08 1.76
CA SER A 21 4.90 2.36 1.08
C SER A 21 4.56 2.18 -0.39
N ASP A 22 5.18 1.23 -1.08
CA ASP A 22 4.87 0.89 -2.48
C ASP A 22 3.46 0.33 -2.59
N LEU A 23 3.07 -0.56 -1.67
CA LEU A 23 1.69 -1.07 -1.59
C LEU A 23 0.67 0.05 -1.40
N LEU A 24 0.93 0.99 -0.49
CA LEU A 24 0.05 2.15 -0.29
C LEU A 24 -0.07 3.00 -1.56
N SER A 25 1.05 3.29 -2.24
CA SER A 25 1.06 4.04 -3.50
C SER A 25 0.20 3.36 -4.56
N VAL A 26 0.35 2.05 -4.74
CA VAL A 26 -0.43 1.27 -5.71
C VAL A 26 -1.93 1.34 -5.39
N ILE A 27 -2.31 1.25 -4.11
CA ILE A 27 -3.71 1.35 -3.68
C ILE A 27 -4.28 2.75 -3.99
N GLU A 28 -3.53 3.82 -3.72
CA GLU A 28 -3.96 5.18 -4.03
C GLU A 28 -4.15 5.40 -5.54
N GLU A 29 -3.23 4.89 -6.36
CA GLU A 29 -3.33 4.94 -7.82
C GLU A 29 -4.53 4.15 -8.33
N MET A 30 -4.76 2.94 -7.80
CA MET A 30 -5.95 2.14 -8.14
C MET A 30 -7.25 2.90 -7.84
N GLY A 31 -7.31 3.63 -6.73
CA GLY A 31 -8.47 4.46 -6.36
C GLY A 31 -8.83 5.50 -7.42
N ARG A 32 -7.83 6.05 -8.12
CA ARG A 32 -8.03 7.04 -9.20
C ARG A 32 -8.62 6.42 -10.47
N GLU A 33 -8.33 5.14 -10.71
CA GLU A 33 -8.82 4.43 -11.91
C GLU A 33 -10.26 3.91 -11.78
N ILE A 34 -10.86 3.94 -10.58
CA ILE A 34 -12.21 3.42 -10.33
C ILE A 34 -13.28 4.16 -11.14
N ARG A 35 -13.40 5.49 -10.96
CA ARG A 35 -14.39 6.31 -11.69
C ARG A 35 -14.26 6.19 -13.22
N PRO A 36 -13.07 6.34 -13.83
CA PRO A 36 -12.96 6.21 -15.28
C PRO A 36 -13.24 4.79 -15.78
N THR A 37 -12.99 3.75 -14.97
CA THR A 37 -13.39 2.37 -15.30
C THR A 37 -14.91 2.24 -15.39
N TYR A 38 -15.64 2.79 -14.41
CA TYR A 38 -17.11 2.79 -14.45
C TYR A 38 -17.68 3.65 -15.59
N ALA A 39 -16.96 4.66 -16.05
CA ALA A 39 -17.29 5.44 -17.24
C ALA A 39 -16.96 4.71 -18.57
N GLY A 40 -16.48 3.46 -18.52
CA GLY A 40 -16.21 2.64 -19.71
C GLY A 40 -14.80 2.81 -20.30
N SER A 41 -13.87 3.45 -19.59
CA SER A 41 -12.48 3.59 -20.07
C SER A 41 -11.75 2.25 -20.04
N LYS A 42 -11.44 1.72 -21.24
CA LYS A 42 -10.69 0.46 -21.40
C LYS A 42 -9.29 0.55 -20.80
N SER A 43 -8.58 1.66 -21.00
CA SER A 43 -7.23 1.84 -20.47
C SER A 43 -7.21 1.92 -18.94
N ALA A 44 -8.19 2.60 -18.33
CA ALA A 44 -8.30 2.63 -16.87
C ALA A 44 -8.61 1.24 -16.30
N MET A 45 -9.47 0.47 -16.97
CA MET A 45 -9.75 -0.92 -16.60
C MET A 45 -8.49 -1.79 -16.64
N GLU A 46 -7.65 -1.66 -17.66
CA GLU A 46 -6.40 -2.40 -17.74
C GLU A 46 -5.41 -2.01 -16.64
N ARG A 47 -5.28 -0.70 -16.35
CA ARG A 47 -4.45 -0.20 -15.26
C ARG A 47 -4.94 -0.70 -13.91
N LEU A 48 -6.25 -0.68 -13.66
CA LEU A 48 -6.85 -1.21 -12.44
C LEU A 48 -6.57 -2.70 -12.27
N LYS A 49 -6.71 -3.51 -13.33
CA LYS A 49 -6.37 -4.95 -13.30
C LYS A 49 -4.89 -5.18 -12.97
N ARG A 50 -3.98 -4.41 -13.59
CA ARG A 50 -2.54 -4.49 -13.32
C ARG A 50 -2.22 -4.09 -11.88
N GLY A 51 -2.83 -3.01 -11.38
CA GLY A 51 -2.71 -2.57 -9.99
C GLY A 51 -3.13 -3.65 -9.00
N ILE A 52 -4.26 -4.33 -9.24
CA ILE A 52 -4.73 -5.43 -8.38
C ILE A 52 -3.72 -6.58 -8.32
N ILE A 53 -3.16 -6.98 -9.47
CA ILE A 53 -2.16 -8.05 -9.53
C ILE A 53 -0.88 -7.64 -8.79
N HIS A 54 -0.43 -6.40 -8.99
CA HIS A 54 0.77 -5.86 -8.35
C HIS A 54 0.61 -5.75 -6.82
N ALA A 55 -0.50 -5.15 -6.36
CA ALA A 55 -0.83 -5.05 -4.94
C ALA A 55 -0.87 -6.44 -4.28
N ARG A 56 -1.40 -7.46 -4.97
CA ARG A 56 -1.41 -8.83 -4.45
C ARG A 56 0.01 -9.40 -4.24
N ALA A 57 0.96 -9.08 -5.12
CA ALA A 57 2.35 -9.49 -4.95
C ALA A 57 2.97 -8.78 -3.73
N LEU A 58 2.84 -7.46 -3.67
CA LEU A 58 3.35 -6.64 -2.57
C LEU A 58 2.79 -7.04 -1.20
N VAL A 59 1.52 -7.43 -1.12
CA VAL A 59 0.93 -7.94 0.13
C VAL A 59 1.64 -9.21 0.61
N ARG A 60 1.99 -10.13 -0.31
CA ARG A 60 2.72 -11.36 0.06
C ARG A 60 4.12 -11.02 0.59
N GLU A 61 4.77 -10.03 -0.02
CA GLU A 61 6.07 -9.56 0.43
C GLU A 61 5.99 -8.86 1.79
N CYS A 62 4.99 -7.99 2.00
CA CYS A 62 4.74 -7.33 3.29
C CYS A 62 4.47 -8.35 4.41
N LEU A 63 3.69 -9.39 4.13
CA LEU A 63 3.44 -10.46 5.10
C LEU A 63 4.73 -11.22 5.43
N ALA A 64 5.49 -11.65 4.41
CA ALA A 64 6.75 -12.36 4.62
C ALA A 64 7.78 -11.51 5.38
N GLU A 65 7.84 -10.21 5.09
CA GLU A 65 8.69 -9.25 5.82
C GLU A 65 8.26 -9.13 7.29
N THR A 66 6.95 -9.02 7.54
CA THR A 66 6.40 -8.94 8.90
C THR A 66 6.70 -10.22 9.68
N GLU A 67 6.55 -11.39 9.06
CA GLU A 67 6.88 -12.69 9.68
C GLU A 67 8.38 -12.82 10.02
N ARG A 68 9.27 -12.31 9.18
CA ARG A 68 10.72 -12.26 9.47
C ARG A 68 11.02 -11.30 10.61
N ASN A 69 10.39 -10.13 10.60
CA ASN A 69 10.57 -9.11 11.64
C ASN A 69 10.07 -9.59 13.00
N ALA A 70 9.01 -10.40 13.04
CA ALA A 70 8.49 -10.99 14.29
C ALA A 70 9.35 -12.14 14.86
N ARG A 71 10.29 -12.68 14.07
CA ARG A 71 11.21 -13.75 14.48
C ARG A 71 12.57 -13.22 14.94
N THR A 72 12.82 -11.92 14.76
CA THR A 72 14.04 -11.21 15.17
C THR A 72 13.75 -10.39 16.41
#